data_AF-A0AAV5TZ44-F1
#
_entry.id   AF-A0AAV5TZ44-F1
#
_cell.length_a   1.000
_cell.length_b   1.000
_cell.length_c   1.000
_cell.angle_alpha   90.00
_cell.angle_beta   90.00
_cell.angle_gamma   90.00
#
_symmetry.space_group_name_H-M   'P 1'
#
loop_
_entity.id
_entity.type
_entity.pdbx_description
1 polymer ?
#
loop_
_entity_poly.entity_id
_entity_poly.type
_entity_poly.pdbx_seq_one_letter_code
_entity_poly.pdbx_strand_id
1 'polypeptide(L)'
;FSCICEEGFSGDNCDILLCHDFFCLGSLSICENTLQGPICHCEEGRVGSNCELQSGEHRPWSRCNNATFCEASFQNGKCEEICNTPECLYDGNDCLHEESSEE
;
A
#
# COMPACT_ATOMS: atom_id res chain seq x y z
N PHE A 1 -39.97 5.04 -6.34
CA PHE A 1 -39.14 4.27 -7.26
C PHE A 1 -38.17 3.48 -6.40
N SER A 2 -38.19 2.15 -6.47
CA SER A 2 -37.23 1.30 -5.78
C SER A 2 -36.39 0.65 -6.87
N CYS A 3 -35.07 0.85 -6.85
CA CYS A 3 -34.17 0.18 -7.75
C CYS A 3 -34.00 -1.28 -7.31
N ILE A 4 -33.97 -2.19 -8.29
CA ILE A 4 -33.58 -3.59 -8.08
C ILE A 4 -32.11 -3.64 -8.46
N CYS A 5 -31.24 -3.94 -7.49
CA CYS A 5 -29.80 -4.00 -7.72
C CYS A 5 -29.36 -5.39 -8.19
N GLU A 6 -28.32 -5.42 -9.03
CA GLU A 6 -27.65 -6.67 -9.40
C GLU A 6 -26.92 -7.29 -8.21
N GLU A 7 -26.63 -8.59 -8.29
CA GLU A 7 -25.90 -9.30 -7.24
C GLU A 7 -24.55 -8.61 -6.97
N GLY A 8 -24.30 -8.29 -5.70
CA GLY A 8 -23.12 -7.53 -5.28
C GLY A 8 -23.29 -6.02 -5.22
N PHE A 9 -24.48 -5.46 -5.44
CA PHE A 9 -24.74 -4.01 -5.34
C PHE A 9 -25.92 -3.67 -4.42
N SER A 10 -25.86 -2.50 -3.79
CA SER A 10 -26.87 -2.01 -2.84
C SER A 10 -27.01 -0.48 -2.84
N GLY A 11 -27.99 0.02 -2.09
CA GLY A 11 -28.31 1.45 -1.98
C GLY A 11 -29.42 1.92 -2.94
N ASP A 12 -29.86 3.16 -2.77
CA ASP A 12 -30.99 3.73 -3.52
C ASP A 12 -30.75 3.78 -5.04
N ASN A 13 -29.48 3.86 -5.44
CA ASN A 13 -29.04 3.87 -6.84
C ASN A 13 -28.18 2.65 -7.22
N CYS A 14 -28.03 1.65 -6.34
CA CYS A 14 -27.12 0.51 -6.55
C CYS A 14 -25.63 0.89 -6.65
N ASP A 15 -25.23 2.00 -6.04
CA ASP A 15 -23.83 2.50 -6.06
C ASP A 15 -22.94 1.87 -4.98
N ILE A 16 -23.54 1.16 -4.01
CA ILE A 16 -22.81 0.55 -2.89
C ILE A 16 -22.38 -0.85 -3.33
N LEU A 17 -21.08 -1.03 -3.56
CA LEU A 17 -20.50 -2.34 -3.81
C LEU A 17 -20.56 -3.18 -2.52
N LEU A 18 -21.18 -4.35 -2.58
CA LEU A 18 -21.18 -5.34 -1.50
C LEU A 18 -20.03 -6.32 -1.71
N CYS A 19 -19.67 -7.04 -0.65
CA CYS A 19 -18.76 -8.17 -0.71
C CYS A 19 -19.11 -9.12 -1.86
N HIS A 20 -18.28 -9.12 -2.90
CA HIS A 20 -18.36 -10.01 -4.06
C HIS A 20 -17.06 -10.82 -4.16
N ASP A 21 -17.07 -11.93 -4.92
CA ASP A 21 -16.06 -13.01 -4.97
C ASP A 21 -14.59 -12.60 -5.15
N PHE A 22 -14.28 -11.34 -5.46
CA PHE A 22 -12.93 -10.83 -5.67
C PHE A 22 -12.60 -9.53 -4.93
N PHE A 23 -13.50 -9.05 -4.04
CA PHE A 23 -13.27 -7.78 -3.36
C PHE A 23 -12.16 -7.87 -2.31
N CYS A 24 -12.07 -8.96 -1.55
CA CYS A 24 -10.95 -9.19 -0.61
C CYS A 24 -10.02 -10.28 -1.16
N LEU A 25 -8.72 -10.01 -1.22
CA LEU A 25 -7.70 -10.92 -1.71
C LEU A 25 -7.19 -11.81 -0.59
N GLY A 26 -7.28 -13.12 -0.80
CA GLY A 26 -6.82 -14.13 0.16
C GLY A 26 -7.94 -15.10 0.49
N SER A 27 -7.58 -16.37 0.61
CA SER A 27 -8.52 -17.46 0.85
C SER A 27 -9.11 -17.45 2.27
N LEU A 28 -8.43 -16.84 3.25
CA LEU A 28 -8.95 -16.71 4.63
C LEU A 28 -9.39 -15.29 4.99
N SER A 29 -9.35 -14.33 4.05
CA SER A 29 -9.85 -12.98 4.28
C SER A 29 -11.37 -12.97 4.41
N ILE A 30 -11.88 -12.22 5.38
CA ILE A 30 -13.32 -12.11 5.65
C ILE A 30 -13.80 -10.74 5.18
N CYS A 31 -14.81 -10.73 4.33
CA CYS A 31 -15.46 -9.49 3.90
C CYS A 31 -16.71 -9.22 4.74
N GLU A 32 -16.80 -8.02 5.32
CA GLU A 32 -17.94 -7.57 6.12
C GLU A 32 -18.60 -6.34 5.48
N ASN A 33 -19.89 -6.43 5.18
CA ASN A 33 -20.66 -5.29 4.69
C ASN A 33 -21.07 -4.39 5.85
N THR A 34 -20.58 -3.15 5.89
CA THR A 34 -20.97 -2.15 6.90
C THR A 34 -21.79 -1.02 6.27
N LEU A 35 -22.41 -0.18 7.10
CA LEU A 35 -23.13 1.03 6.64
C LEU A 35 -22.22 2.05 5.94
N GLN A 36 -20.90 1.93 6.10
CA GLN A 36 -19.91 2.80 5.47
C GLN A 36 -19.29 2.16 4.21
N GLY A 37 -19.70 0.94 3.84
CA GLY A 37 -19.16 0.17 2.73
C GLY A 37 -18.60 -1.20 3.17
N PRO A 38 -18.11 -2.01 2.23
CA PRO A 38 -17.49 -3.30 2.51
C PRO A 38 -16.10 -3.10 3.12
N ILE A 39 -15.81 -3.81 4.21
CA ILE A 39 -14.51 -3.82 4.88
C ILE A 39 -13.93 -5.23 4.79
N CYS A 40 -12.66 -5.32 4.39
CA CYS A 40 -11.91 -6.57 4.37
C CYS A 40 -11.12 -6.75 5.67
N HIS A 41 -11.40 -7.83 6.40
CA HIS A 41 -10.57 -8.33 7.48
C HIS A 41 -9.55 -9.30 6.89
N CYS A 42 -8.30 -8.83 6.75
CA CYS A 42 -7.26 -9.57 6.06
C CYS A 42 -6.72 -10.76 6.85
N GLU A 43 -6.37 -11.82 6.11
CA GLU A 43 -5.63 -12.97 6.63
C GLU A 43 -4.28 -12.53 7.21
N GLU A 44 -3.80 -13.26 8.21
CA GLU A 44 -2.47 -13.03 8.79
C GLU A 44 -1.40 -13.10 7.70
N GLY A 45 -0.62 -12.03 7.56
CA GLY A 45 0.30 -11.92 6.43
C GLY A 45 -0.23 -11.13 5.24
N ARG A 46 -1.39 -10.46 5.33
CA ARG A 46 -1.90 -9.51 4.33
C ARG A 46 -2.35 -8.19 4.95
N VAL A 47 -2.23 -7.12 4.19
CA VAL A 47 -2.64 -5.76 4.55
C VAL A 47 -3.18 -5.00 3.33
N GLY A 48 -3.83 -3.87 3.57
CA GLY A 48 -4.42 -3.03 2.53
C GLY A 48 -5.94 -3.00 2.58
N SER A 49 -6.57 -2.25 1.67
CA SER A 49 -8.04 -2.05 1.69
C SER A 49 -8.78 -3.29 1.20
N ASN A 50 -8.14 -4.05 0.33
CA ASN A 50 -8.63 -5.32 -0.22
C ASN A 50 -7.65 -6.47 0.03
N CYS A 51 -6.79 -6.37 1.04
CA CYS A 51 -5.78 -7.39 1.38
C CYS A 51 -4.81 -7.69 0.23
N GLU A 52 -4.55 -6.65 -0.58
CA GLU A 52 -3.77 -6.65 -1.80
C GLU A 52 -2.27 -6.78 -1.56
N LEU A 53 -1.79 -6.40 -0.38
CA LEU A 53 -0.39 -6.50 0.00
C LEU A 53 -0.18 -7.70 0.92
N GLN A 54 0.96 -8.40 0.79
CA GLN A 54 1.42 -9.32 1.83
C GLN A 54 2.16 -8.52 2.91
N SER A 55 2.03 -8.86 4.19
CA SER A 55 2.64 -8.15 5.32
C SER A 55 4.18 -8.16 5.28
N GLY A 56 4.77 -8.99 4.41
CA GLY A 56 6.22 -9.00 4.12
C GLY A 56 6.64 -8.08 2.98
N GLU A 57 5.71 -7.58 2.16
CA GLU A 57 5.96 -6.53 1.16
C GLU A 57 5.81 -5.14 1.79
N HIS A 58 6.55 -4.90 2.87
CA HIS A 58 6.81 -3.53 3.30
C HIS A 58 7.56 -2.85 2.16
N ARG A 59 6.86 -2.09 1.33
CA ARG A 59 7.46 -1.14 0.38
C ARG A 59 7.85 0.09 1.19
N PRO A 60 9.09 0.17 1.70
CA PRO A 60 9.48 1.23 2.62
C PRO A 60 9.41 2.59 1.93
N TRP A 61 9.68 2.60 0.62
CA TRP A 61 9.59 3.75 -0.26
C TRP A 61 8.17 4.02 -0.81
N SER A 62 7.12 3.38 -0.31
CA SER A 62 5.73 3.58 -0.78
C SER A 62 5.23 5.02 -0.67
N ARG A 63 5.83 5.81 0.22
CA ARG A 63 5.54 7.26 0.39
C ARG A 63 6.56 8.17 -0.29
N CYS A 64 7.58 7.60 -0.92
CA CYS A 64 8.63 8.32 -1.62
C CYS A 64 8.18 8.64 -3.06
N ASN A 65 8.30 9.91 -3.48
CA ASN A 65 7.90 10.33 -4.84
C ASN A 65 8.69 9.62 -5.94
N ASN A 66 9.94 9.25 -5.67
CA ASN A 66 10.85 8.56 -6.60
C ASN A 66 11.22 7.17 -6.06
N ALA A 67 10.23 6.41 -5.58
CA ALA A 67 10.44 5.15 -4.87
C ALA A 67 11.42 4.19 -5.57
N THR A 68 11.23 3.92 -6.87
CA THR A 68 12.10 3.00 -7.63
C THR A 68 13.53 3.52 -7.77
N PHE A 69 13.69 4.83 -7.94
CA PHE A 69 15.01 5.43 -8.06
C PHE A 69 15.72 5.45 -6.71
N CYS A 70 15.03 5.91 -5.65
CA CYS A 70 15.59 5.97 -4.30
C CYS A 70 15.85 4.59 -3.70
N GLU A 71 15.06 3.57 -4.05
CA GLU A 71 15.35 2.18 -3.71
C GLU A 71 16.64 1.70 -4.37
N ALA A 72 16.86 2.03 -5.65
CA ALA A 72 18.08 1.66 -6.37
C ALA A 72 19.33 2.45 -5.92
N SER A 73 19.12 3.67 -5.42
CA SER A 73 20.16 4.57 -4.92
C SER A 73 20.47 4.40 -3.43
N PHE A 74 19.61 3.73 -2.67
CA PHE A 74 19.75 3.63 -1.22
C PHE A 74 21.10 3.05 -0.77
N GLN A 75 21.85 3.81 0.03
CA GLN A 75 23.13 3.40 0.61
C GLN A 75 24.17 3.04 -0.47
N ASN A 76 24.17 3.76 -1.59
CA ASN A 76 25.12 3.60 -2.67
C ASN A 76 26.41 4.44 -2.45
N GLY A 77 26.47 5.23 -1.37
CA GLY A 77 27.60 6.09 -1.02
C GLY A 77 27.64 7.43 -1.76
N LYS A 78 26.58 7.81 -2.48
CA LYS A 78 26.39 9.10 -3.13
C LYS A 78 25.16 9.75 -2.54
N CYS A 79 25.28 11.02 -2.17
CA CYS A 79 24.14 11.77 -1.68
C CYS A 79 23.21 12.15 -2.84
N GLU A 80 22.05 11.49 -2.92
CA GLU A 80 20.93 11.89 -3.74
C GLU A 80 19.94 12.74 -2.92
N GLU A 81 20.05 14.07 -3.02
CA GLU A 81 19.20 15.03 -2.31
C GLU A 81 17.69 14.81 -2.50
N ILE A 82 17.29 14.26 -3.65
CA ILE A 82 15.89 13.93 -3.94
C ILE A 82 15.36 12.73 -3.14
N CYS A 83 16.26 11.90 -2.61
CA CYS A 83 15.99 10.74 -1.77
C CYS A 83 16.28 11.02 -0.29
N ASN A 84 16.88 12.17 0.03
CA ASN A 84 17.23 12.60 1.37
C ASN A 84 16.01 13.18 2.14
N THR A 85 14.89 12.45 2.16
CA THR A 85 13.67 12.82 2.90
C THR A 85 13.24 11.66 3.82
N PRO A 86 12.51 11.93 4.92
CA PRO A 86 12.05 10.87 5.81
C PRO A 86 11.14 9.85 5.12
N GLU A 87 10.36 10.26 4.11
CA GLU A 87 9.52 9.36 3.32
C GLU A 87 10.32 8.42 2.42
N CYS A 88 11.57 8.80 2.10
CA CYS A 88 12.51 8.07 1.26
C CYS A 88 13.66 7.46 2.08
N LEU A 89 13.53 7.41 3.42
CA LEU A 89 14.51 6.84 4.35
C LEU A 89 15.89 7.54 4.34
N TYR A 90 15.92 8.84 4.10
CA TYR A 90 17.15 9.67 4.11
C TYR A 90 18.28 9.11 3.23
N ASP A 91 17.93 8.56 2.07
CA ASP A 91 18.89 8.00 1.10
C ASP A 91 19.90 7.01 1.73
N GLY A 92 19.46 6.22 2.72
CA GLY A 92 20.35 5.29 3.41
C GLY A 92 21.47 5.96 4.22
N ASN A 93 21.27 7.25 4.56
CA ASN A 93 22.22 8.12 5.24
C ASN A 93 23.47 8.48 4.42
N ASP A 94 23.44 8.33 3.09
CA ASP A 94 24.55 8.70 2.20
C ASP A 94 24.89 10.20 2.29
N CYS A 95 23.91 11.05 2.62
CA CYS A 95 24.11 12.48 2.83
C CYS A 95 24.69 12.86 4.21
N LEU A 96 24.92 11.90 5.13
CA LEU A 96 25.54 12.15 6.44
C LEU A 96 27.06 11.94 6.43
N HIS A 97 27.60 11.24 5.44
CA HIS A 97 29.00 10.86 5.39
C HIS A 97 29.74 11.66 4.32
N GLU A 98 30.49 12.68 4.73
CA GLU A 98 31.48 13.32 3.85
C GLU A 98 32.78 12.51 3.69
N GLU A 99 33.02 11.42 4.43
CA GLU A 99 34.27 10.65 4.30
C GLU A 99 34.09 9.15 4.53
N SER A 100 34.17 8.34 3.46
CA SER A 100 34.67 6.95 3.53
C SER A 100 35.10 6.41 2.15
N SER A 101 35.90 7.17 1.42
CA SER A 101 36.64 6.65 0.26
C SER A 101 38.11 7.08 0.34
N GLU A 102 38.80 6.65 1.39
CA GLU A 102 40.26 6.61 1.46
C GLU A 102 40.67 5.45 2.39
N GLU A 103 40.89 4.28 1.79
CA GLU A 103 42.09 3.42 1.87
C GLU A 103 41.80 2.01 1.32
#